data_AF-A0A8I2ZV05-F1
#
_entry.id   AF-A0A8I2ZV05-F1
#
_cell.length_a   1.000
_cell.length_b   1.000
_cell.length_c   1.000
_cell.angle_alpha   90.00
_cell.angle_beta   90.00
_cell.angle_gamma   90.00
#
_symmetry.space_group_name_H-M   'P 1'
#
loop_
_entity.id
_entity.type
_entity.pdbx_description
1 polymer ?
#
loop_
_entity_poly.entity_id
_entity_poly.type
_entity_poly.pdbx_seq_one_letter_code
_entity_poly.pdbx_strand_id
1 'polypeptide(L)'
;MPLVDPVTMASTPTKLTTATAAAAALQPVPIQQTPAGQAGRYVHPVVLLALFGSQFNALVTDPVRVLVTTLPIVAAVQVAYVSLCLPAAGSQDAKPARKARPGEKKKQDGSGPNPVIALFLSLLMTALVTPALHLAFVLFGAPFLTHIPHTLLLSTNLALLALFPLFYVHGVEASAWLAIGSAMAPWDETFGGLAGALFGAWLGAVPIPLDWDREWQKWPVTILYGLYAGYVAGKVTGGFLLFGKRMVSRVERDDKEE
;
A
#
# COMPACT_ATOMS: atom_id res chain seq x y z
N MET A 1 3.95 54.41 -33.10
CA MET A 1 3.53 53.36 -32.15
C MET A 1 4.75 52.49 -31.91
N PRO A 2 5.36 52.49 -30.71
CA PRO A 2 6.51 51.63 -30.46
C PRO A 2 6.02 50.19 -30.24
N LEU A 3 6.74 49.27 -30.86
CA LEU A 3 6.51 47.83 -30.85
C LEU A 3 6.71 47.31 -29.42
N VAL A 4 5.70 46.64 -28.87
CA VAL A 4 5.77 45.99 -27.55
C VAL A 4 6.45 44.64 -27.73
N ASP A 5 7.62 44.47 -27.13
CA ASP A 5 8.32 43.18 -27.12
C ASP A 5 7.50 42.13 -26.35
N PRO A 6 7.42 40.86 -26.81
CA PRO A 6 6.75 39.81 -26.08
C PRO A 6 7.55 39.46 -24.82
N VAL A 7 6.89 39.52 -23.67
CA VAL A 7 7.41 39.07 -22.38
C VAL A 7 7.82 37.60 -22.50
N THR A 8 9.12 37.32 -22.57
CA THR A 8 9.68 36.00 -22.31
C THR A 8 9.38 35.64 -20.86
N MET A 9 8.36 34.80 -20.67
CA MET A 9 8.10 34.12 -19.40
C MET A 9 9.25 33.13 -19.16
N ALA A 10 10.32 33.60 -18.53
CA ALA A 10 11.34 32.73 -17.99
C ALA A 10 10.67 31.83 -16.95
N SER A 11 10.54 30.54 -17.27
CA SER A 11 10.13 29.53 -16.28
C SER A 11 11.21 29.46 -15.22
N THR A 12 11.00 30.13 -14.08
CA THR A 12 11.91 30.07 -12.94
C THR A 12 12.03 28.60 -12.51
N PRO A 13 13.24 28.01 -12.49
CA PRO A 13 13.39 26.63 -12.03
C PRO A 13 13.03 26.59 -10.56
N THR A 14 11.86 26.02 -10.24
CA THR A 14 11.43 25.83 -8.84
C THR A 14 12.41 24.86 -8.18
N LYS A 15 13.27 25.37 -7.30
CA LYS A 15 14.16 24.55 -6.46
C LYS A 15 13.28 23.65 -5.61
N LEU A 16 13.40 22.32 -5.76
CA LEU A 16 12.64 21.37 -4.94
C LEU A 16 12.91 21.65 -3.46
N THR A 17 11.85 21.64 -2.65
CA THR A 17 12.01 21.67 -1.19
C THR A 17 12.78 20.42 -0.74
N THR A 18 13.47 20.48 0.41
CA THR A 18 14.20 19.34 0.99
C THR A 18 13.31 18.10 1.15
N ALA A 19 12.03 18.29 1.52
CA ALA A 19 11.06 17.21 1.63
C ALA A 19 10.72 16.57 0.27
N THR A 20 10.55 17.38 -0.78
CA THR A 20 10.29 16.86 -2.15
C THR A 20 11.51 16.12 -2.71
N ALA A 21 12.73 16.60 -2.40
CA ALA A 21 13.96 15.93 -2.82
C ALA A 21 14.14 14.56 -2.12
N ALA A 22 13.83 14.49 -0.82
CA ALA A 22 13.83 13.23 -0.06
C ALA A 22 12.75 12.25 -0.57
N ALA A 23 11.54 12.74 -0.84
CA ALA A 23 10.47 11.95 -1.47
C ALA A 23 10.89 11.39 -2.83
N ALA A 24 11.60 12.20 -3.64
CA ALA A 24 12.17 11.77 -4.90
C ALA A 24 13.37 10.81 -4.75
N ALA A 25 13.95 10.63 -3.57
CA ALA A 25 15.06 9.71 -3.35
C ALA A 25 14.61 8.30 -2.92
N LEU A 26 13.31 8.10 -2.63
CA LEU A 26 12.75 6.84 -2.15
C LEU A 26 13.06 5.68 -3.09
N GLN A 27 13.60 4.59 -2.55
CA GLN A 27 13.94 3.38 -3.29
C GLN A 27 12.77 2.38 -3.27
N PRO A 28 12.60 1.55 -4.32
CA PRO A 28 11.59 0.52 -4.32
C PRO A 28 11.89 -0.53 -3.26
N VAL A 29 10.85 -1.06 -2.63
CA VAL A 29 11.00 -2.05 -1.55
C VAL A 29 11.31 -3.43 -2.14
N PRO A 30 12.52 -4.00 -1.93
CA PRO A 30 12.83 -5.33 -2.41
C PRO A 30 12.21 -6.40 -1.48
N ILE A 31 11.78 -7.50 -2.08
CA ILE A 31 11.35 -8.69 -1.33
C ILE A 31 12.58 -9.38 -0.72
N GLN A 32 12.43 -9.87 0.51
CA GLN A 32 13.47 -10.65 1.17
C GLN A 32 13.89 -11.85 0.31
N GLN A 33 15.20 -12.02 0.14
CA GLN A 33 15.78 -13.08 -0.70
C GLN A 33 15.81 -14.46 -0.01
N THR A 34 15.09 -14.61 1.10
CA THR A 34 14.96 -15.89 1.80
C THR A 34 14.00 -16.80 1.02
N PRO A 35 14.16 -18.15 1.09
CA PRO A 35 13.20 -19.07 0.45
C PRO A 35 11.76 -18.83 0.90
N ALA A 36 11.58 -18.50 2.18
CA ALA A 36 10.27 -18.17 2.75
C ALA A 36 9.69 -16.86 2.21
N GLY A 37 10.51 -15.81 2.04
CA GLY A 37 10.06 -14.54 1.45
C GLY A 37 9.70 -14.66 -0.03
N GLN A 38 10.47 -15.43 -0.79
CA GLN A 38 10.16 -15.71 -2.19
C GLN A 38 8.90 -16.57 -2.34
N ALA A 39 8.72 -17.61 -1.52
CA ALA A 39 7.49 -18.39 -1.52
C ALA A 39 6.28 -17.53 -1.09
N GLY A 40 6.43 -16.73 -0.03
CA GLY A 40 5.38 -15.88 0.51
C GLY A 40 4.85 -14.85 -0.51
N ARG A 41 5.72 -14.33 -1.38
CA ARG A 41 5.33 -13.44 -2.49
C ARG A 41 4.26 -14.05 -3.40
N TYR A 42 4.36 -15.35 -3.73
CA TYR A 42 3.40 -16.05 -4.58
C TYR A 42 2.21 -16.64 -3.80
N VAL A 43 2.46 -17.15 -2.60
CA VAL A 43 1.42 -17.78 -1.77
C VAL A 43 0.42 -16.75 -1.26
N HIS A 44 0.87 -15.57 -0.85
CA HIS A 44 0.01 -14.53 -0.28
C HIS A 44 -1.17 -14.12 -1.17
N PRO A 45 -0.99 -13.72 -2.45
CA PRO A 45 -2.12 -13.34 -3.30
C PRO A 45 -3.09 -14.51 -3.55
N VAL A 46 -2.57 -15.75 -3.69
CA VAL A 46 -3.41 -16.95 -3.86
C VAL A 46 -4.28 -17.19 -2.62
N VAL A 47 -3.69 -17.09 -1.43
CA VAL A 47 -4.42 -17.25 -0.16
C VAL A 47 -5.50 -16.19 -0.02
N LEU A 48 -5.22 -14.91 -0.33
CA LEU A 48 -6.22 -13.85 -0.25
C LEU A 48 -7.39 -14.08 -1.22
N LEU A 49 -7.10 -14.44 -2.48
CA LEU A 49 -8.13 -14.71 -3.47
C LEU A 49 -8.95 -15.96 -3.14
N ALA A 50 -8.32 -17.03 -2.64
CA ALA A 50 -9.02 -18.24 -2.22
C ALA A 50 -9.92 -17.97 -1.00
N LEU A 51 -9.41 -17.24 0.00
CA LEU A 51 -10.16 -16.86 1.18
C LEU A 51 -11.39 -16.04 0.82
N PHE A 52 -11.24 -15.02 -0.03
CA PHE A 52 -12.39 -14.19 -0.41
C PHE A 52 -13.32 -14.88 -1.39
N GLY A 53 -12.79 -15.50 -2.45
CA GLY A 53 -13.60 -16.17 -3.47
C GLY A 53 -14.49 -17.29 -2.91
N SER A 54 -14.05 -18.02 -1.89
CA SER A 54 -14.85 -19.07 -1.25
C SER A 54 -16.00 -18.55 -0.40
N GLN A 55 -16.00 -17.27 -0.02
CA GLN A 55 -16.96 -16.70 0.93
C GLN A 55 -18.04 -15.83 0.28
N PHE A 56 -18.13 -15.82 -1.06
CA PHE A 56 -19.08 -14.96 -1.79
C PHE A 56 -20.51 -15.09 -1.30
N ASN A 57 -21.07 -16.30 -1.32
CA ASN A 57 -22.47 -16.51 -0.93
C ASN A 57 -22.71 -16.15 0.56
N ALA A 58 -21.75 -16.43 1.43
CA ALA A 58 -21.86 -16.11 2.85
C ALA A 58 -21.83 -14.59 3.08
N LEU A 59 -20.95 -13.87 2.38
CA LEU A 59 -20.81 -12.43 2.49
C LEU A 59 -22.04 -11.69 1.93
N VAL A 60 -22.66 -12.22 0.87
CA VAL A 60 -23.92 -11.69 0.33
C VAL A 60 -25.06 -11.85 1.33
N THR A 61 -25.07 -12.95 2.09
CA THR A 61 -26.15 -13.26 3.04
C THR A 61 -26.00 -12.51 4.37
N ASP A 62 -24.81 -12.52 4.96
CA ASP A 62 -24.51 -11.89 6.26
C ASP A 62 -23.08 -11.32 6.25
N PRO A 63 -22.89 -10.11 5.71
CA PRO A 63 -21.56 -9.52 5.53
C PRO A 63 -20.85 -9.25 6.85
N VAL A 64 -21.57 -8.82 7.91
CA VAL A 64 -20.94 -8.46 9.19
C VAL A 64 -20.35 -9.70 9.87
N ARG A 65 -21.12 -10.77 9.96
CA ARG A 65 -20.64 -12.01 10.62
C ARG A 65 -19.43 -12.59 9.90
N VAL A 66 -19.48 -12.65 8.57
CA VAL A 66 -18.36 -13.13 7.75
C VAL A 66 -17.14 -12.26 7.99
N LEU A 67 -17.29 -10.94 7.84
CA LEU A 67 -16.19 -9.99 8.01
C LEU A 67 -15.53 -10.08 9.38
N VAL A 68 -16.30 -10.11 10.47
CA VAL A 68 -15.78 -10.27 11.84
C VAL A 68 -15.00 -11.58 12.00
N THR A 69 -15.53 -12.67 11.45
CA THR A 69 -14.91 -14.00 11.57
C THR A 69 -13.62 -14.10 10.74
N THR A 70 -13.59 -13.46 9.57
CA THR A 70 -12.44 -13.51 8.65
C THR A 70 -11.35 -12.50 8.99
N LEU A 71 -11.70 -11.40 9.66
CA LEU A 71 -10.76 -10.33 9.98
C LEU A 71 -9.48 -10.81 10.68
N PRO A 72 -9.52 -11.66 11.73
CA PRO A 72 -8.31 -12.18 12.36
C PRO A 72 -7.48 -13.05 11.40
N ILE A 73 -8.13 -13.78 10.48
CA ILE A 73 -7.44 -14.59 9.45
C ILE A 73 -6.71 -13.67 8.48
N VAL A 74 -7.38 -12.62 7.99
CA VAL A 74 -6.77 -11.61 7.11
C VAL A 74 -5.60 -10.93 7.80
N ALA A 75 -5.76 -10.51 9.06
CA ALA A 75 -4.69 -9.91 9.84
C ALA A 75 -3.49 -10.86 10.00
N ALA A 76 -3.73 -12.15 10.28
CA ALA A 76 -2.67 -13.15 10.37
C ALA A 76 -1.95 -13.37 9.03
N VAL A 77 -2.69 -13.43 7.92
CA VAL A 77 -2.13 -13.53 6.56
C VAL A 77 -1.26 -12.30 6.23
N GLN A 78 -1.71 -11.10 6.59
CA GLN A 78 -0.94 -9.88 6.38
C GLN A 78 0.31 -9.84 7.27
N VAL A 79 0.19 -10.21 8.55
CA VAL A 79 1.32 -10.33 9.48
C VAL A 79 2.37 -11.32 8.96
N ALA A 80 1.93 -12.48 8.47
CA ALA A 80 2.83 -13.47 7.87
C ALA A 80 3.51 -12.90 6.61
N TYR A 81 2.77 -12.22 5.74
CA TYR A 81 3.33 -11.58 4.55
C TYR A 81 4.40 -10.54 4.88
N VAL A 82 4.11 -9.57 5.75
CA VAL A 82 5.09 -8.51 6.07
C VAL A 82 6.33 -9.08 6.77
N SER A 83 6.15 -10.07 7.66
CA SER A 83 7.25 -10.68 8.41
C SER A 83 8.18 -11.52 7.54
N LEU A 84 7.64 -12.22 6.54
CA LEU A 84 8.40 -13.12 5.68
C LEU A 84 8.96 -12.42 4.44
N CYS A 85 8.23 -11.47 3.87
CA CYS A 85 8.51 -10.95 2.53
C CYS A 85 9.10 -9.54 2.55
N LEU A 86 8.79 -8.72 3.56
CA LEU A 86 9.12 -7.29 3.55
C LEU A 86 10.23 -6.95 4.56
N PRO A 87 11.08 -5.95 4.25
CA PRO A 87 12.01 -5.39 5.22
C PRO A 87 11.27 -4.47 6.20
N ALA A 88 11.62 -4.52 7.49
CA ALA A 88 11.07 -3.61 8.48
C ALA A 88 11.58 -2.17 8.26
N ALA A 89 10.79 -1.17 8.65
CA ALA A 89 11.17 0.24 8.55
C ALA A 89 12.53 0.53 9.20
N GLY A 90 13.37 1.29 8.49
CA GLY A 90 14.74 1.62 8.88
C GLY A 90 15.76 0.49 8.74
N SER A 91 15.37 -0.70 8.29
CA SER A 91 16.33 -1.77 7.92
C SER A 91 16.94 -1.57 6.54
N GLN A 92 16.35 -0.72 5.69
CA GLN A 92 16.85 -0.42 4.34
C GLN A 92 18.06 0.53 4.34
N ASP A 93 18.18 1.40 5.35
CA ASP A 93 19.32 2.32 5.51
C ASP A 93 20.52 1.65 6.21
N ALA A 94 20.33 0.43 6.73
CA ALA A 94 21.41 -0.34 7.31
C ALA A 94 22.38 -0.78 6.19
N LYS A 95 23.63 -0.29 6.24
CA LYS A 95 24.70 -0.74 5.32
C LYS A 95 24.69 -2.26 5.24
N PRO A 96 24.78 -2.86 4.03
CA PRO A 96 24.84 -4.30 3.91
C PRO A 96 25.99 -4.81 4.75
N ALA A 97 25.69 -5.67 5.72
CA ALA A 97 26.72 -6.31 6.54
C ALA A 97 27.75 -6.91 5.58
N ARG A 98 29.02 -6.47 5.71
CA ARG A 98 30.14 -6.99 4.91
C ARG A 98 30.00 -8.52 4.87
N LYS A 99 30.05 -9.10 3.66
CA LYS A 99 30.06 -10.57 3.50
C LYS A 99 31.12 -11.14 4.44
N ALA A 100 30.67 -11.81 5.50
CA ALA A 100 31.55 -12.46 6.45
C ALA A 100 32.36 -13.50 5.68
N ARG A 101 33.68 -13.49 5.86
CA ARG A 101 34.56 -14.51 5.28
C ARG A 101 34.21 -15.87 5.92
N PRO A 102 34.34 -17.00 5.21
CA PRO A 102 34.04 -18.31 5.76
C PRO A 102 34.80 -18.55 7.07
N GLY A 103 34.07 -18.72 8.19
CA GLY A 103 34.63 -18.96 9.53
C GLY A 103 34.38 -17.87 10.57
N GLU A 104 33.89 -16.69 10.19
CA GLU A 104 33.54 -15.65 11.17
C GLU A 104 32.10 -15.88 11.68
N LYS A 105 31.93 -16.09 12.99
CA LYS A 105 30.59 -16.14 13.61
C LYS A 105 29.87 -14.84 13.26
N LYS A 106 28.72 -14.94 12.59
CA LYS A 106 27.85 -13.81 12.23
C LYS A 106 27.51 -13.02 13.48
N LYS A 107 28.31 -11.99 13.79
CA LYS A 107 28.04 -11.06 14.86
C LYS A 107 26.87 -10.22 14.37
N GLN A 108 25.70 -10.48 14.93
CA GLN A 108 24.49 -9.72 14.67
C GLN A 108 24.70 -8.35 15.31
N ASP A 109 25.27 -7.41 14.57
CA ASP A 109 25.37 -6.03 15.01
C ASP A 109 23.94 -5.51 15.25
N GLY A 110 23.59 -5.34 16.52
CA GLY A 110 22.26 -4.99 17.03
C GLY A 110 21.84 -3.54 16.76
N SER A 111 22.26 -2.95 15.64
CA SER A 111 21.97 -1.56 15.26
C SER A 111 20.89 -1.46 14.16
N GLY A 112 20.10 -2.53 13.96
CA GLY A 112 18.92 -2.51 13.09
C GLY A 112 17.64 -2.32 13.91
N PRO A 113 16.61 -1.62 13.39
CA PRO A 113 15.30 -1.56 14.02
C PRO A 113 14.74 -2.95 14.26
N ASN A 114 14.21 -3.21 15.46
CA ASN A 114 13.66 -4.52 15.79
C ASN A 114 12.38 -4.76 14.97
N PRO A 115 12.32 -5.79 14.11
CA PRO A 115 11.17 -6.04 13.23
C PRO A 115 9.88 -6.32 14.01
N VAL A 116 9.99 -6.82 15.24
CA VAL A 116 8.82 -7.04 16.13
C VAL A 116 8.23 -5.70 16.59
N ILE A 117 9.08 -4.71 16.88
CA ILE A 117 8.63 -3.36 17.24
C ILE A 117 7.98 -2.70 16.02
N ALA A 118 8.58 -2.82 14.83
CA ALA A 118 8.00 -2.31 13.59
C ALA A 118 6.63 -2.95 13.31
N LEU A 119 6.48 -4.25 13.56
CA LEU A 119 5.20 -4.96 13.41
C LEU A 119 4.13 -4.45 14.38
N PHE A 120 4.47 -4.33 15.66
CA PHE A 120 3.54 -3.82 16.66
C PHE A 120 3.12 -2.37 16.36
N LEU A 121 4.09 -1.51 16.02
CA LEU A 121 3.83 -0.12 15.69
C LEU A 121 2.99 0.03 14.42
N SER A 122 3.25 -0.77 13.39
CA SER A 122 2.45 -0.75 12.15
C SER A 122 1.03 -1.26 12.37
N LEU A 123 0.81 -2.29 13.20
CA LEU A 123 -0.54 -2.70 13.61
C LEU A 123 -1.27 -1.60 14.38
N LEU A 124 -0.57 -0.92 15.30
CA LEU A 124 -1.13 0.22 16.04
C LEU A 124 -1.52 1.35 15.09
N MET A 125 -0.65 1.75 14.15
CA MET A 125 -0.97 2.78 13.16
C MET A 125 -2.14 2.36 12.26
N THR A 126 -2.22 1.09 11.90
CA THR A 126 -3.35 0.54 11.12
C THR A 126 -4.67 0.66 11.89
N ALA A 127 -4.66 0.36 13.18
CA ALA A 127 -5.84 0.55 14.04
C ALA A 127 -6.22 2.03 14.16
N LEU A 128 -5.24 2.93 14.34
CA LEU A 128 -5.47 4.37 14.49
C LEU A 128 -5.97 5.05 13.21
N VAL A 129 -5.56 4.60 12.02
CA VAL A 129 -6.02 5.17 10.75
C VAL A 129 -7.40 4.66 10.33
N THR A 130 -7.85 3.52 10.87
CA THR A 130 -9.11 2.87 10.50
C THR A 130 -10.35 3.77 10.67
N PRO A 131 -10.50 4.56 11.76
CA PRO A 131 -11.59 5.53 11.88
C PRO A 131 -11.53 6.65 10.82
N ALA A 132 -10.33 7.14 10.49
CA ALA A 132 -10.17 8.15 9.44
C ALA A 132 -10.58 7.60 8.07
N LEU A 133 -10.25 6.33 7.76
CA LEU A 133 -10.72 5.65 6.56
C LEU A 133 -12.23 5.41 6.57
N HIS A 134 -12.83 5.09 7.73
CA HIS A 134 -14.27 4.98 7.87
C HIS A 134 -14.96 6.31 7.50
N LEU A 135 -14.46 7.42 8.04
CA LEU A 135 -14.95 8.76 7.69
C LEU A 135 -14.75 9.05 6.21
N ALA A 136 -13.62 8.68 5.62
CA ALA A 136 -13.40 8.82 4.18
C ALA A 136 -14.46 8.06 3.37
N PHE A 137 -14.75 6.80 3.70
CA PHE A 137 -15.81 6.04 3.04
C PHE A 137 -17.18 6.74 3.15
N VAL A 138 -17.52 7.29 4.32
CA VAL A 138 -18.75 8.07 4.50
C VAL A 138 -18.76 9.31 3.59
N LEU A 139 -17.66 10.05 3.52
CA LEU A 139 -17.53 11.22 2.63
C LEU A 139 -17.65 10.84 1.15
N PHE A 140 -17.23 9.63 0.78
CA PHE A 140 -17.40 9.07 -0.56
C PHE A 140 -18.75 8.39 -0.80
N GLY A 141 -19.71 8.53 0.12
CA GLY A 141 -21.11 8.11 -0.06
C GLY A 141 -21.51 6.84 0.69
N ALA A 142 -20.68 6.31 1.60
CA ALA A 142 -21.11 5.24 2.49
C ALA A 142 -22.20 5.72 3.46
N PRO A 143 -23.13 4.85 3.88
CA PRO A 143 -24.16 5.23 4.84
C PRO A 143 -23.57 5.69 6.17
N PHE A 144 -23.96 6.87 6.65
CA PHE A 144 -23.41 7.48 7.87
C PHE A 144 -23.98 6.89 9.16
N LEU A 145 -25.31 6.74 9.23
CA LEU A 145 -26.02 6.28 10.42
C LEU A 145 -26.43 4.81 10.35
N THR A 146 -26.57 4.25 9.15
CA THR A 146 -26.89 2.84 8.93
C THR A 146 -25.63 2.10 8.52
N HIS A 147 -25.60 0.78 8.68
CA HIS A 147 -24.47 -0.05 8.23
C HIS A 147 -23.08 0.33 8.81
N ILE A 148 -23.02 1.04 9.94
CA ILE A 148 -21.78 1.38 10.66
C ILE A 148 -20.80 0.19 10.76
N PRO A 149 -21.20 -1.01 11.24
CA PRO A 149 -20.27 -2.14 11.33
C PRO A 149 -19.75 -2.58 9.96
N HIS A 150 -20.55 -2.49 8.90
CA HIS A 150 -20.14 -2.86 7.54
C HIS A 150 -19.03 -1.93 7.04
N THR A 151 -19.24 -0.62 7.18
CA THR A 151 -18.29 0.41 6.74
C THR A 151 -17.01 0.38 7.57
N LEU A 152 -17.12 0.15 8.89
CA LEU A 152 -15.96 0.01 9.77
C LEU A 152 -15.14 -1.25 9.45
N LEU A 153 -15.79 -2.39 9.21
CA LEU A 153 -15.10 -3.62 8.83
C LEU A 153 -14.47 -3.50 7.44
N LEU A 154 -15.14 -2.85 6.48
CA LEU A 154 -14.58 -2.51 5.17
C LEU A 154 -13.33 -1.62 5.30
N SER A 155 -13.41 -0.55 6.09
CA SER A 155 -12.27 0.36 6.30
C SER A 155 -11.10 -0.34 6.99
N THR A 156 -11.39 -1.28 7.89
CA THR A 156 -10.37 -2.11 8.54
C THR A 156 -9.68 -3.05 7.53
N ASN A 157 -10.45 -3.64 6.61
CA ASN A 157 -9.88 -4.47 5.53
C ASN A 157 -8.98 -3.63 4.60
N LEU A 158 -9.41 -2.43 4.21
CA LEU A 158 -8.57 -1.51 3.43
C LEU A 158 -7.29 -1.16 4.19
N ALA A 159 -7.39 -0.83 5.48
CA ALA A 159 -6.23 -0.51 6.32
C ALA A 159 -5.25 -1.69 6.39
N LEU A 160 -5.74 -2.91 6.66
CA LEU A 160 -4.93 -4.13 6.78
C LEU A 160 -4.28 -4.55 5.46
N LEU A 161 -4.98 -4.43 4.34
CA LEU A 161 -4.41 -4.82 3.04
C LEU A 161 -3.43 -3.77 2.53
N ALA A 162 -3.85 -2.50 2.50
CA ALA A 162 -3.18 -1.45 1.75
C ALA A 162 -2.20 -0.61 2.59
N LEU A 163 -2.57 -0.27 3.82
CA LEU A 163 -1.76 0.64 4.66
C LEU A 163 -0.83 -0.08 5.62
N PHE A 164 -1.22 -1.21 6.18
CA PHE A 164 -0.40 -1.96 7.13
C PHE A 164 0.98 -2.35 6.56
N PRO A 165 1.10 -2.91 5.32
CA PRO A 165 2.40 -3.18 4.73
C PRO A 165 3.25 -1.91 4.52
N LEU A 166 2.62 -0.77 4.20
CA LEU A 166 3.30 0.51 4.03
C LEU A 166 3.83 1.05 5.36
N PHE A 167 3.04 0.99 6.43
CA PHE A 167 3.51 1.34 7.78
C PHE A 167 4.66 0.45 8.23
N TYR A 168 4.62 -0.85 7.88
CA TYR A 168 5.68 -1.78 8.26
C TYR A 168 7.01 -1.44 7.59
N VAL A 169 6.99 -1.06 6.30
CA VAL A 169 8.20 -0.81 5.51
C VAL A 169 8.71 0.62 5.59
N HIS A 170 7.82 1.60 5.56
CA HIS A 170 8.20 3.02 5.54
C HIS A 170 8.05 3.70 6.90
N GLY A 171 7.42 3.04 7.87
CA GLY A 171 7.12 3.66 9.15
C GLY A 171 6.18 4.85 9.00
N VAL A 172 6.45 5.91 9.76
CA VAL A 172 5.71 7.19 9.73
C VAL A 172 6.56 8.34 9.16
N GLU A 173 7.53 8.00 8.31
CA GLU A 173 8.45 8.96 7.71
C GLU A 173 7.74 9.87 6.71
N ALA A 174 7.70 11.18 6.99
CA ALA A 174 6.91 12.14 6.22
C ALA A 174 7.31 12.18 4.73
N SER A 175 8.60 12.05 4.44
CA SER A 175 9.10 12.05 3.07
C SER A 175 8.61 10.84 2.26
N ALA A 176 8.50 9.67 2.88
CA ALA A 176 7.97 8.46 2.25
C ALA A 176 6.46 8.58 1.99
N TRP A 177 5.68 9.04 2.97
CA TRP A 177 4.24 9.25 2.82
C TRP A 177 3.90 10.34 1.81
N LEU A 178 4.72 11.41 1.73
CA LEU A 178 4.62 12.41 0.67
C LEU A 178 4.88 11.78 -0.70
N ALA A 179 5.91 10.95 -0.86
CA ALA A 179 6.21 10.29 -2.13
C ALA A 179 5.08 9.36 -2.58
N ILE A 180 4.50 8.60 -1.65
CA ILE A 180 3.38 7.69 -1.91
C ILE A 180 2.13 8.51 -2.28
N GLY A 181 1.80 9.53 -1.48
CA GLY A 181 0.62 10.38 -1.70
C GLY A 181 0.70 11.23 -2.98
N SER A 182 1.91 11.62 -3.41
CA SER A 182 2.14 12.36 -4.66
C SER A 182 2.37 11.46 -5.87
N ALA A 183 2.28 10.13 -5.72
CA ALA A 183 2.59 9.14 -6.76
C ALA A 183 4.03 9.28 -7.33
N MET A 184 4.95 9.84 -6.55
CA MET A 184 6.39 9.92 -6.88
C MET A 184 7.16 8.68 -6.41
N ALA A 185 6.58 7.90 -5.50
CA ALA A 185 7.16 6.65 -5.04
C ALA A 185 7.40 5.69 -6.22
N PRO A 186 8.51 4.96 -6.23
CA PRO A 186 8.71 3.90 -7.21
C PRO A 186 7.68 2.79 -7.00
N TRP A 187 7.30 2.13 -8.09
CA TRP A 187 6.40 1.00 -8.04
C TRP A 187 7.07 -0.20 -7.35
N ASP A 188 6.37 -0.77 -6.39
CA ASP A 188 6.70 -2.02 -5.72
C ASP A 188 5.41 -2.76 -5.32
N GLU A 189 5.52 -3.87 -4.60
CA GLU A 189 4.35 -4.66 -4.16
C GLU A 189 3.44 -3.88 -3.20
N THR A 190 4.01 -3.01 -2.35
CA THR A 190 3.26 -2.27 -1.34
C THR A 190 2.53 -1.08 -1.91
N PHE A 191 3.20 -0.27 -2.74
CA PHE A 191 2.60 0.85 -3.45
C PHE A 191 1.62 0.36 -4.51
N GLY A 192 1.98 -0.68 -5.26
CA GLY A 192 1.09 -1.31 -6.23
C GLY A 192 -0.16 -1.90 -5.55
N GLY A 193 0.01 -2.56 -4.41
CA GLY A 193 -1.10 -3.05 -3.59
C GLY A 193 -2.04 -1.92 -3.15
N LEU A 194 -1.52 -0.80 -2.65
CA LEU A 194 -2.32 0.38 -2.28
C LEU A 194 -3.09 0.94 -3.48
N ALA A 195 -2.40 1.22 -4.58
CA ALA A 195 -3.01 1.80 -5.77
C ALA A 195 -4.10 0.89 -6.34
N GLY A 196 -3.81 -0.41 -6.44
CA GLY A 196 -4.77 -1.42 -6.89
C GLY A 196 -5.95 -1.59 -5.94
N ALA A 197 -5.73 -1.58 -4.63
CA ALA A 197 -6.78 -1.65 -3.61
C ALA A 197 -7.77 -0.49 -3.74
N LEU A 198 -7.26 0.74 -3.83
CA LEU A 198 -8.08 1.94 -3.97
C LEU A 198 -8.85 1.95 -5.30
N PHE A 199 -8.16 1.67 -6.40
CA PHE A 199 -8.79 1.61 -7.72
C PHE A 199 -9.85 0.50 -7.81
N GLY A 200 -9.54 -0.68 -7.27
CA GLY A 200 -10.45 -1.81 -7.23
C GLY A 200 -11.67 -1.54 -6.34
N ALA A 201 -11.49 -0.95 -5.16
CA ALA A 201 -12.59 -0.55 -4.29
C ALA A 201 -13.50 0.49 -4.99
N TRP A 202 -12.90 1.46 -5.69
CA TRP A 202 -13.63 2.45 -6.48
C TRP A 202 -14.44 1.80 -7.61
N LEU A 203 -13.84 0.89 -8.39
CA LEU A 203 -14.56 0.10 -9.40
C LEU A 203 -15.68 -0.74 -8.79
N GLY A 204 -15.45 -1.30 -7.60
CA GLY A 204 -16.45 -2.04 -6.85
C GLY A 204 -17.63 -1.20 -6.39
N ALA A 205 -17.52 0.13 -6.35
CA ALA A 205 -18.65 1.01 -6.06
C ALA A 205 -19.58 1.20 -7.26
N VAL A 206 -19.09 1.03 -8.50
CA VAL A 206 -19.84 1.27 -9.75
C VAL A 206 -21.13 0.42 -9.88
N PRO A 207 -21.16 -0.87 -9.49
CA PRO A 207 -22.37 -1.67 -9.61
C PRO A 207 -23.49 -1.28 -8.64
N ILE A 208 -23.20 -0.56 -7.55
CA ILE A 208 -24.18 -0.18 -6.52
C ILE A 208 -25.27 0.74 -7.08
N PRO A 209 -24.95 1.90 -7.71
CA PRO A 209 -25.96 2.81 -8.26
C PRO A 209 -26.69 2.26 -9.49
N LEU A 210 -26.13 1.24 -10.15
CA LEU A 210 -26.76 0.61 -11.30
C LEU A 210 -27.93 -0.30 -10.91
N ASP A 211 -28.00 -0.68 -9.62
CA ASP A 211 -29.12 -1.34 -8.95
C ASP A 211 -29.82 -2.38 -9.84
N TRP A 212 -29.12 -3.48 -10.12
CA TRP A 212 -29.66 -4.64 -10.84
C TRP A 212 -30.59 -5.50 -9.97
N ASP A 213 -31.08 -4.94 -8.85
CA ASP A 213 -31.91 -5.61 -7.84
C ASP A 213 -31.31 -6.93 -7.35
N ARG A 214 -29.97 -6.98 -7.19
CA ARG A 214 -29.27 -8.19 -6.73
C ARG A 214 -28.70 -8.02 -5.34
N GLU A 215 -28.86 -9.05 -4.53
CA GLU A 215 -28.33 -9.13 -3.16
C GLU A 215 -26.81 -8.86 -3.09
N TRP A 216 -26.06 -9.25 -4.11
CA TRP A 216 -24.62 -9.04 -4.15
C TRP A 216 -24.20 -7.59 -4.38
N GLN A 217 -25.09 -6.70 -4.84
CA GLN A 217 -24.84 -5.26 -4.99
C GLN A 217 -24.96 -4.48 -3.67
N LYS A 218 -25.48 -5.12 -2.62
CA LYS A 218 -25.65 -4.47 -1.31
C LYS A 218 -24.30 -4.07 -0.71
N TRP A 219 -24.30 -2.92 -0.05
CA TRP A 219 -23.15 -2.45 0.70
C TRP A 219 -22.71 -3.47 1.77
N PRO A 220 -21.42 -3.82 1.92
CA PRO A 220 -20.22 -3.34 1.22
C PRO A 220 -19.65 -4.38 0.22
N VAL A 221 -20.46 -5.34 -0.24
CA VAL A 221 -19.99 -6.58 -0.88
C VAL A 221 -19.14 -6.33 -2.11
N THR A 222 -19.64 -5.57 -3.08
CA THR A 222 -18.92 -5.30 -4.34
C THR A 222 -17.63 -4.53 -4.15
N ILE A 223 -17.62 -3.55 -3.25
CA ILE A 223 -16.44 -2.75 -2.92
C ILE A 223 -15.38 -3.62 -2.26
N LEU A 224 -15.78 -4.54 -1.38
CA LEU A 224 -14.86 -5.45 -0.71
C LEU A 224 -14.22 -6.42 -1.72
N TYR A 225 -14.98 -6.97 -2.67
CA TYR A 225 -14.41 -7.79 -3.74
C TYR A 225 -13.48 -7.00 -4.66
N GLY A 226 -13.88 -5.78 -5.04
CA GLY A 226 -13.05 -4.87 -5.79
C GLY A 226 -11.74 -4.56 -5.06
N LEU A 227 -11.80 -4.31 -3.76
CA LEU A 227 -10.65 -4.06 -2.90
C LEU A 227 -9.64 -5.22 -2.94
N TYR A 228 -10.10 -6.45 -2.71
CA TYR A 228 -9.22 -7.63 -2.67
C TYR A 228 -8.65 -7.97 -4.05
N ALA A 229 -9.49 -7.97 -5.08
CA ALA A 229 -9.06 -8.25 -6.45
C ALA A 229 -8.07 -7.18 -6.95
N GLY A 230 -8.40 -5.91 -6.71
CA GLY A 230 -7.56 -4.76 -7.03
C GLY A 230 -6.23 -4.78 -6.28
N TYR A 231 -6.25 -5.06 -4.97
CA TYR A 231 -5.03 -5.19 -4.17
C TYR A 231 -4.09 -6.25 -4.75
N VAL A 232 -4.61 -7.45 -5.06
CA VAL A 232 -3.79 -8.54 -5.62
C VAL A 232 -3.27 -8.18 -7.01
N ALA A 233 -4.11 -7.65 -7.89
CA ALA A 233 -3.71 -7.22 -9.23
C ALA A 233 -2.64 -6.11 -9.18
N GLY A 234 -2.83 -5.11 -8.32
CA GLY A 234 -1.91 -4.00 -8.12
C GLY A 234 -0.59 -4.45 -7.51
N LYS A 235 -0.63 -5.32 -6.49
CA LYS A 235 0.56 -5.94 -5.88
C LYS A 235 1.38 -6.71 -6.92
N VAL A 236 0.74 -7.57 -7.72
CA VAL A 236 1.43 -8.35 -8.75
C VAL A 236 2.01 -7.44 -9.83
N THR A 237 1.24 -6.46 -10.30
CA THR A 237 1.68 -5.51 -11.33
C THR A 237 2.84 -4.65 -10.84
N GLY A 238 2.74 -4.08 -9.64
CA GLY A 238 3.80 -3.27 -9.01
C GLY A 238 5.05 -4.09 -8.69
N GLY A 239 4.88 -5.33 -8.24
CA GLY A 239 5.98 -6.21 -7.88
C GLY A 239 6.75 -6.80 -9.08
N PHE A 240 6.08 -7.10 -10.20
CA PHE A 240 6.68 -7.80 -11.35
C PHE A 240 6.86 -6.93 -12.59
N LEU A 241 5.82 -6.20 -13.00
CA LEU A 241 5.81 -5.50 -14.30
C LEU A 241 6.36 -4.07 -14.20
N LEU A 242 6.10 -3.42 -13.07
CA LEU A 242 6.43 -2.02 -12.85
C LEU A 242 7.53 -1.81 -11.81
N PHE A 243 8.12 -2.88 -11.25
CA PHE A 243 9.08 -2.76 -10.16
C PHE A 243 10.19 -1.74 -10.43
N GLY A 244 10.34 -0.76 -9.54
CA GLY A 244 11.33 0.31 -9.64
C GLY A 244 11.02 1.43 -10.64
N LYS A 245 9.99 1.28 -11.50
CA LYS A 245 9.54 2.36 -12.39
C LYS A 245 8.90 3.47 -11.57
N ARG A 246 8.93 4.69 -12.08
CA ARG A 246 8.31 5.88 -11.46
C ARG A 246 7.34 6.53 -12.44
N MET A 247 6.24 7.07 -11.92
CA MET A 247 5.24 7.78 -12.73
C MET A 247 5.79 9.10 -13.26
N VAL A 248 6.57 9.80 -12.44
CA VAL A 248 7.26 11.03 -12.82
C VAL A 248 8.71 10.67 -13.14
N SER A 249 9.06 10.69 -14.43
CA SER A 249 10.44 10.57 -14.88
C SER A 249 11.23 11.77 -14.37
N ARG A 250 12.41 11.50 -13.78
CA ARG A 250 13.39 12.54 -13.47
C ARG A 250 13.68 13.24 -14.79
N VAL A 251 13.31 14.51 -14.91
CA VAL A 251 13.96 15.36 -15.92
C VAL A 251 15.39 15.46 -15.43
N GLU A 252 16.25 14.58 -15.92
CA GLU A 252 17.69 14.77 -15.87
C GLU A 252 17.95 16.07 -16.60
N ARG A 253 18.07 17.14 -15.82
CA ARG A 253 18.65 18.37 -16.32
C ARG A 253 20.13 18.07 -16.43
N ASP A 254 20.57 17.80 -17.65
CA ASP A 254 21.96 17.91 -18.07
C ASP A 254 22.41 19.36 -17.78
N ASP A 255 22.74 19.64 -16.53
CA ASP A 255 23.58 20.77 -16.15
C ASP A 255 25.03 20.26 -16.00
N LYS A 256 25.45 19.42 -16.95
CA LYS A 256 26.85 19.11 -17.20
C LYS A 256 27.15 19.54 -18.63
N GLU A 257 28.07 20.49 -18.73
CA GLU A 257 28.64 21.06 -19.95
C GLU A 257 27.81 22.19 -20.57
N GLU A 258 28.02 23.41 -20.06
CA GLU A 258 28.63 24.52 -20.81
C GLU A 258 29.26 25.54 -19.84
#